data_AF-A0A7U3D491-F1
#
_entry.id   AF-A0A7U3D491-F1
#
_cell.length_a   1.000
_cell.length_b   1.000
_cell.length_c   1.000
_cell.angle_alpha   90.00
_cell.angle_beta   90.00
_cell.angle_gamma   90.00
#
_symmetry.space_group_name_H-M   'P 1'
#
loop_
_entity.id
_entity.type
_entity.pdbx_description
1 polymer ?
#
loop_
_entity_poly.entity_id
_entity_poly.type
_entity_poly.pdbx_seq_one_letter_code
_entity_poly.pdbx_strand_id
1 'polypeptide(L)' 'MCGRETKNLKSYKTILFPIRGPKHYLLSKIPMDNLKSIVVDTPLINQHAIAFYEHSGFVKVNGLPERFSKNWTRMSKIV' A
#
# COMPACT_ATOMS: atom_id res chain seq x y z
N MET A 1 -7.71 -4.60 17.89
CA MET A 1 -6.46 -5.36 17.78
C MET A 1 -6.51 -6.23 16.54
N CYS A 2 -5.60 -6.04 15.58
CA CYS A 2 -4.84 -7.12 14.91
C CYS A 2 -3.95 -6.48 13.83
N GLY A 3 -2.78 -5.95 14.22
CA GLY A 3 -1.68 -5.71 13.31
C GLY A 3 -0.67 -6.82 13.54
N ARG A 4 -0.52 -7.75 12.60
CA ARG A 4 0.59 -8.71 12.62
C ARG A 4 1.78 -8.03 11.94
N GLU A 5 2.73 -7.58 12.76
CA GLU A 5 4.04 -7.16 12.29
C GLU A 5 4.88 -8.42 11.98
N THR A 6 5.00 -8.77 10.71
CA THR A 6 5.96 -9.80 10.29
C THR A 6 7.35 -9.18 10.21
N LYS A 7 8.20 -9.47 11.20
CA LYS A 7 9.62 -9.10 11.24
C LYS A 7 10.44 -10.05 10.36
N ASN A 8 10.88 -9.60 9.16
CA ASN A 8 12.15 -10.05 8.56
C ASN A 8 12.62 -9.15 7.37
N LEU A 9 13.79 -8.52 7.57
CA LEU A 9 14.82 -8.01 6.62
C LEU A 9 14.40 -7.32 5.30
N LYS A 10 14.78 -6.03 5.18
CA LYS A 10 14.39 -5.01 4.19
C LYS A 10 12.96 -4.53 4.44
N SER A 11 12.83 -3.41 5.14
CA SER A 11 11.55 -2.89 5.64
C SER A 11 10.55 -2.66 4.50
N TYR A 12 9.64 -3.61 4.29
CA TYR A 12 8.43 -3.43 3.50
C TYR A 12 7.30 -3.16 4.48
N LYS A 13 6.73 -1.95 4.44
CA LYS A 13 5.59 -1.59 5.29
C LYS A 13 4.32 -1.65 4.46
N THR A 14 3.51 -2.68 4.72
CA THR A 14 2.15 -2.75 4.17
C THR A 14 1.25 -1.84 4.99
N ILE A 15 0.64 -0.86 4.35
CA ILE A 15 -0.25 0.10 5.02
C ILE A 15 -1.65 -0.03 4.44
N LEU A 16 -2.58 -0.42 5.30
CA LEU A 16 -4.01 -0.46 4.98
C LEU A 16 -4.62 0.90 5.37
N PHE A 17 -5.05 1.67 4.38
CA PHE A 17 -5.67 2.97 4.62
C PHE A 17 -7.19 2.84 4.74
N PRO A 18 -7.82 3.39 5.79
CA PRO A 18 -9.28 3.44 5.88
C PRO A 18 -9.85 4.38 4.81
N ILE A 19 -11.03 4.03 4.30
CA ILE A 19 -11.70 4.65 3.14
C ILE A 19 -12.05 6.15 3.39
N ARG A 20 -12.09 6.61 4.66
CA ARG A 20 -12.63 7.92 5.06
C ARG A 20 -11.68 8.85 5.85
N GLY A 21 -10.37 8.57 5.92
CA GLY A 21 -9.41 9.42 6.65
C GLY A 21 -8.56 10.34 5.74
N PRO A 22 -7.90 11.38 6.28
CA PRO A 22 -6.96 12.21 5.51
C PRO A 22 -5.75 11.38 5.07
N LYS A 23 -5.84 10.83 3.85
CA LYS A 23 -4.88 9.87 3.26
C LYS A 23 -3.45 10.42 3.18
N HIS A 24 -3.31 11.72 2.97
CA HIS A 24 -2.01 12.41 2.85
C HIS A 24 -1.22 12.45 4.16
N TYR A 25 -1.91 12.63 5.29
CA TYR A 25 -1.27 12.82 6.60
C TYR A 25 -0.64 11.53 7.14
N LEU A 26 -1.19 10.38 6.75
CA LEU A 26 -0.67 9.08 7.18
C LEU A 26 0.55 8.64 6.36
N LEU A 27 0.65 9.04 5.09
CA LEU A 27 1.82 8.77 4.25
C LEU A 27 3.05 9.55 4.71
N SER A 28 2.89 10.81 5.13
CA SER A 28 4.00 11.64 5.59
C SER A 28 4.56 11.27 6.97
N LYS A 29 3.82 10.46 7.75
CA LYS A 29 4.25 9.95 9.06
C LYS A 29 5.00 8.61 8.99
N ILE A 30 5.17 8.05 7.81
CA ILE A 30 5.97 6.84 7.65
C ILE A 30 7.44 7.26 7.80
N PRO A 31 8.18 6.78 8.82
CA PRO A 31 9.61 6.99 8.86
C PRO A 31 10.21 6.37 7.60
N MET A 32 10.75 7.22 6.73
CA MET A 32 11.30 6.83 5.43
C MET A 32 12.75 6.35 5.55
N ASP A 33 13.39 6.56 6.70
CA ASP A 33 14.77 6.17 6.94
C ASP A 33 14.92 4.65 6.76
N ASN A 34 15.70 4.25 5.76
CA ASN A 34 15.94 2.85 5.32
C ASN A 34 14.75 2.13 4.66
N LEU A 35 13.67 2.84 4.28
CA LEU A 35 12.54 2.26 3.55
C LEU A 35 12.86 2.22 2.05
N LYS A 36 12.93 1.03 1.43
CA LYS A 36 13.20 0.90 -0.01
C LYS A 36 11.97 1.13 -0.88
N SER A 37 10.80 0.82 -0.33
CA SER A 37 9.53 0.92 -1.05
C SER A 37 8.36 0.86 -0.09
N ILE A 38 7.31 1.61 -0.41
CA ILE A 38 5.99 1.48 0.22
C ILE A 38 5.15 0.55 -0.65
N VAL A 39 4.43 -0.39 -0.03
CA VAL A 39 3.50 -1.28 -0.72
C VAL A 39 2.12 -1.13 -0.08
N VAL A 40 1.09 -0.98 -0.91
CA VAL A 40 -0.30 -0.82 -0.48
C VAL A 40 -1.19 -1.86 -1.15
N ASP A 41 -2.04 -2.51 -0.35
CA ASP A 41 -3.08 -3.42 -0.82
C ASP A 41 -4.42 -2.70 -0.74
N THR A 42 -5.09 -2.57 -1.88
CA THR A 42 -6.33 -1.80 -2.00
C THR A 42 -7.42 -2.67 -2.61
N PRO A 43 -8.62 -2.74 -2.00
CA PRO A 43 -9.76 -3.41 -2.62
C PRO A 43 -10.08 -2.78 -3.98
N LEU A 44 -10.37 -3.58 -5.00
CA LEU A 44 -10.74 -3.09 -6.33
C LEU A 44 -12.00 -2.20 -6.31
N ILE A 45 -12.88 -2.39 -5.33
CA ILE A 45 -14.06 -1.52 -5.15
C ILE A 45 -13.68 -0.06 -4.78
N ASN A 46 -12.50 0.17 -4.21
CA ASN A 46 -12.07 1.50 -3.79
C ASN A 46 -11.27 2.22 -4.89
N GLN A 47 -11.93 2.49 -6.02
CA GLN A 47 -11.35 3.14 -7.19
C GLN A 47 -10.71 4.51 -6.86
N HIS A 48 -11.30 5.26 -5.93
CA HIS A 48 -10.73 6.53 -5.48
C HIS A 48 -9.37 6.40 -4.79
N ALA A 49 -9.13 5.32 -4.04
CA ALA A 49 -7.82 5.08 -3.44
C ALA A 49 -6.80 4.64 -4.49
N ILE A 50 -7.20 3.79 -5.44
CA ILE A 50 -6.35 3.35 -6.55
C ILE A 50 -5.87 4.56 -7.36
N ALA A 51 -6.80 5.43 -7.79
CA ALA A 51 -6.46 6.65 -8.53
C ALA A 51 -5.53 7.56 -7.72
N PHE A 52 -5.79 7.74 -6.42
CA PHE A 52 -4.92 8.53 -5.55
C PHE A 52 -3.49 7.99 -5.50
N TYR A 53 -3.30 6.68 -5.41
CA TYR A 53 -1.97 6.06 -5.43
C TYR A 53 -1.30 6.19 -6.79
N GLU A 54 -2.03 6.00 -7.89
CA GLU A 54 -1.52 6.21 -9.26
C GLU A 54 -1.01 7.65 -9.43
N HIS A 55 -1.82 8.65 -9.06
CA HIS A 55 -1.41 10.06 -9.07
C HIS A 55 -0.23 10.37 -8.14
N SER A 56 -0.08 9.60 -7.06
CA SER A 56 1.02 9.75 -6.10
C SER A 56 2.30 9.03 -6.53
N GLY A 57 2.32 8.42 -7.72
CA GLY A 57 3.50 7.74 -8.29
C GLY A 57 3.68 6.29 -7.83
N PHE A 58 2.62 5.63 -7.33
CA PHE A 58 2.63 4.20 -7.12
C PHE A 58 2.36 3.46 -8.43
N VAL A 59 3.05 2.34 -8.64
CA VAL A 59 2.87 1.44 -9.79
C VAL A 59 2.21 0.13 -9.34
N LYS A 60 1.40 -0.48 -10.22
CA LYS A 60 0.75 -1.77 -9.94
C LYS A 60 1.80 -2.89 -9.90
N VAL A 61 1.70 -3.75 -8.89
CA VAL A 61 2.54 -4.95 -8.76
C VAL A 61 1.86 -6.10 -9.50
N ASN A 62 2.54 -6.62 -10.52
CA ASN A 62 2.05 -7.75 -11.32
C ASN A 62 2.48 -9.10 -10.72
N GLY A 63 1.94 -10.20 -11.25
CA GLY A 63 2.33 -11.55 -10.85
C GLY A 63 1.76 -12.04 -9.51
N LEU A 64 0.66 -11.43 -9.05
CA LEU A 64 -0.01 -11.84 -7.81
C LEU A 64 -0.95 -13.03 -8.04
N PRO A 65 -1.17 -13.88 -7.02
CA PRO A 65 -2.10 -15.00 -7.12
C PRO A 65 -3.48 -14.54 -7.59
N GLU A 66 -4.11 -15.28 -8.50
CA GLU A 66 -5.41 -14.92 -9.09
C GLU A 66 -6.48 -14.64 -8.03
N ARG A 67 -6.50 -15.46 -6.96
CA ARG A 67 -7.42 -15.28 -5.81
C ARG A 67 -7.30 -13.91 -5.13
N PHE A 68 -6.12 -13.30 -5.17
CA PHE A 68 -5.88 -11.96 -4.63
C PHE A 68 -6.35 -10.90 -5.63
N SER A 69 -5.91 -11.03 -6.88
CA SER A 69 -6.20 -10.09 -7.97
C SER A 69 -7.68 -9.98 -8.33
N LYS A 70 -8.53 -10.93 -7.89
CA LYS A 70 -9.99 -10.85 -8.03
C LYS A 70 -10.64 -9.73 -7.22
N ASN A 71 -10.10 -9.42 -6.05
CA ASN A 71 -10.73 -8.50 -5.09
C ASN A 71 -9.82 -7.33 -4.70
N TRP A 72 -8.52 -7.46 -4.92
CA TRP A 72 -7.51 -6.51 -4.46
C TRP A 72 -6.52 -6.19 -5.58
N THR A 73 -6.00 -4.98 -5.54
CA THR A 73 -4.80 -4.58 -6.27
C THR A 73 -3.70 -4.26 -5.27
N ARG A 74 -2.46 -4.60 -5.62
CA ARG A 74 -1.28 -4.18 -4.88
C ARG A 74 -0.54 -3.14 -5.69
N MET A 75 -0.17 -2.04 -5.06
CA MET A 75 0.62 -0.99 -5.67
C MET A 75 1.86 -0.70 -4.84
N SER A 76 2.95 -0.28 -5.47
CA SER A 76 4.20 0.04 -4.81
C SER A 76 4.81 1.34 -5.30
N LYS A 77 5.51 2.05 -4.42
CA LYS A 77 6.31 3.23 -4.76
C LYS A 77 7.69 3.09 -4.12
N ILE A 78 8.73 3.33 -4.90
CA ILE A 78 10.12 3.40 -4.39
C ILE A 78 10.28 4.73 -3.63
N VAL A 79 10.95 4.67 -2.48
CA VAL A 79 11.21 5.80 -1.60
C VAL A 79 12.65 6.24 -1.71
#